data_AF-A0A8H4WK42-F1
#
_entry.id   AF-A0A8H4WK42-F1
#
_cell.length_a   1.000
_cell.length_b   1.000
_cell.length_c   1.000
_cell.angle_alpha   90.00
_cell.angle_beta   90.00
_cell.angle_gamma   90.00
#
_symmetry.space_group_name_H-M   'P 1'
#
loop_
_entity.id
_entity.type
_entity.pdbx_description
1 polymer ?
#
loop_
_entity_poly.entity_id
_entity_poly.type
_entity_poly.pdbx_seq_one_letter_code
_entity_poly.pdbx_strand_id
1 'polypeptide(L)'
;MDAQMDMASYYEVDASGKPVSISVSLTPFSIQDIKTCATCRGPLRDVARYGRLIRRAILDESTKKLIILLNQEYAPLAMELPQLVRELHETKGQRKFPWPAVIEISGSRSHQIQTMGEIVRNTNPDRWNSILELRRRVDLYRRRVKPEEQPFERVRKMIENARQRQRISINPDHVDNVLQTKGFLQGTALLIRLDIALLVDLLSLVSQVRSSDIIPRFELDLQKIKDDCQTLIHQAVAHQRLLQQVEGHIFLAQLYALERAHCLTSEKRNMILRNGQVAIQKAQGLCDAHPGQTRGLADEVRSVEKMLRGGTFYTIITNEERIQVLSAMAQEFSGTGHWYYCRNGHPFTIGDCGLARETSRCPECDSPVGGEHSLLADGVRHAVDWDLDRERLNL
;
A
#
# COMPACT_ATOMS: atom_id res chain seq x y z
N MET A 1 42.36 -3.23 -5.84
CA MET A 1 41.00 -3.59 -5.42
C MET A 1 40.62 -2.96 -4.08
N ASP A 2 41.39 -3.11 -2.99
CA ASP A 2 41.02 -2.53 -1.69
C ASP A 2 40.77 -1.01 -1.72
N ALA A 3 41.62 -0.26 -2.44
CA ALA A 3 41.42 1.17 -2.64
C ALA A 3 40.14 1.48 -3.43
N GLN A 4 39.84 0.71 -4.48
CA GLN A 4 38.59 0.85 -5.25
C GLN A 4 37.36 0.51 -4.39
N MET A 5 37.47 -0.49 -3.51
CA MET A 5 36.41 -0.87 -2.57
C MET A 5 36.31 0.09 -1.37
N ASP A 6 37.24 1.04 -1.26
CA ASP A 6 37.37 1.99 -0.15
C ASP A 6 37.35 1.31 1.23
N MET A 7 38.12 0.23 1.37
CA MET A 7 38.09 -0.63 2.56
C MET A 7 38.43 0.13 3.85
N ALA A 8 39.29 1.16 3.78
CA ALA A 8 39.69 1.96 4.94
C ALA A 8 38.53 2.78 5.55
N SER A 9 37.48 3.08 4.77
CA SER A 9 36.29 3.79 5.26
C SER A 9 35.34 2.88 6.09
N TYR A 10 35.47 1.55 5.98
CA TYR A 10 34.54 0.59 6.59
C TYR A 10 35.17 -0.36 7.61
N TYR A 11 36.50 -0.37 7.67
CA TYR A 11 37.29 -1.21 8.56
C TYR A 11 38.37 -0.39 9.24
N GLU A 12 38.68 -0.73 10.48
CA GLU A 12 39.93 -0.27 11.08
C GLU A 12 41.08 -0.99 10.39
N VAL A 13 42.11 -0.24 9.99
CA VAL A 13 43.29 -0.80 9.32
C VAL A 13 44.52 -0.64 10.20
N ASP A 14 45.39 -1.64 10.19
CA ASP A 14 46.68 -1.58 10.88
C ASP A 14 47.69 -0.65 10.15
N ALA A 15 48.89 -0.51 10.71
CA ALA A 15 49.98 0.27 10.13
C ALA A 15 50.43 -0.23 8.74
N SER A 16 50.06 -1.46 8.35
CA SER A 16 50.31 -2.03 7.03
C SER A 16 49.11 -1.89 6.07
N GLY A 17 48.04 -1.21 6.50
CA GLY A 17 46.82 -1.01 5.72
C GLY A 17 45.90 -2.23 5.67
N LYS A 18 46.07 -3.22 6.54
CA LYS A 18 45.23 -4.43 6.56
C LYS A 18 44.04 -4.26 7.52
N PRO A 19 42.82 -4.65 7.10
CA PRO A 19 41.65 -4.64 7.98
C PRO A 19 41.84 -5.52 9.21
N VAL A 20 41.69 -4.95 10.41
CA VAL A 20 41.79 -5.65 11.70
C VAL A 20 40.45 -5.80 12.40
N SER A 21 39.53 -4.84 12.23
CA SER A 21 38.21 -4.85 12.83
C SER A 21 37.20 -4.09 11.95
N ILE A 22 35.91 -4.24 12.24
CA ILE A 22 34.86 -3.46 11.57
C ILE A 22 34.77 -2.10 12.28
N SER A 23 34.98 -1.00 11.56
CA SER A 23 34.91 0.35 12.13
C SER A 23 33.48 0.90 12.15
N VAL A 24 32.65 0.54 11.17
CA VAL A 24 31.31 1.13 10.98
C VAL A 24 30.28 0.06 10.60
N SER A 25 29.12 0.08 11.25
CA SER A 25 27.94 -0.68 10.80
C SER A 25 27.42 -0.09 9.49
N LEU A 26 27.22 -0.93 8.47
CA LEU A 26 26.75 -0.46 7.16
C LEU A 26 25.29 -0.03 7.28
N THR A 27 25.05 1.28 7.29
CA THR A 27 23.71 1.86 7.27
C THR A 27 23.02 1.59 5.93
N PRO A 28 21.67 1.58 5.86
CA PRO A 28 20.93 1.32 4.61
C PRO A 28 21.29 2.30 3.52
N PHE A 29 21.47 1.79 2.30
CA PHE A 29 21.82 2.58 1.13
C PHE A 29 23.14 3.35 1.26
N SER A 30 24.03 2.92 2.17
CA SER A 30 25.34 3.56 2.38
C SER A 30 26.37 3.23 1.32
N ILE A 31 26.21 2.08 0.63
CA ILE A 31 27.16 1.65 -0.39
C ILE A 31 26.64 2.06 -1.76
N GLN A 32 27.43 2.92 -2.40
CA GLN A 32 27.24 3.33 -3.78
C GLN A 32 27.85 2.27 -4.70
N ASP A 33 27.05 1.79 -5.65
CA ASP A 33 27.40 0.85 -6.71
C ASP A 33 27.85 -0.56 -6.29
N ILE A 34 27.37 -1.57 -7.03
CA ILE A 34 27.98 -2.90 -6.99
C ILE A 34 29.27 -2.87 -7.82
N LYS A 35 30.39 -2.70 -7.13
CA LYS A 35 31.72 -2.68 -7.75
C LYS A 35 32.09 -4.04 -8.33
N THR A 36 32.74 -4.02 -9.50
CA THR A 36 33.30 -5.20 -10.18
C THR A 36 34.82 -5.22 -10.09
N CYS A 37 35.43 -6.36 -10.41
CA CYS A 37 36.88 -6.50 -10.42
C CYS A 37 37.53 -5.51 -11.42
N ALA A 38 38.49 -4.70 -10.97
CA ALA A 38 39.23 -3.75 -11.82
C ALA A 38 39.91 -4.42 -13.02
N THR A 39 40.38 -5.66 -12.86
CA THR A 39 41.18 -6.35 -13.88
C THR A 39 40.31 -7.08 -14.90
N CYS A 40 39.36 -7.91 -14.44
CA CYS A 40 38.58 -8.77 -15.32
C CYS A 40 37.12 -8.35 -15.48
N ARG A 41 36.66 -7.30 -14.76
CA ARG A 41 35.26 -6.87 -14.68
C ARG A 41 34.28 -7.93 -14.17
N GLY A 42 34.79 -9.06 -13.67
CA GLY A 42 33.99 -10.13 -13.08
C GLY A 42 33.35 -9.74 -11.74
N PRO A 43 32.32 -10.49 -11.31
CA PRO A 43 31.60 -10.22 -10.07
C PRO A 43 32.47 -10.48 -8.83
N LEU A 44 32.31 -9.64 -7.80
CA LEU A 44 33.01 -9.77 -6.52
C LEU A 44 32.19 -10.54 -5.46
N ARG A 45 31.05 -11.12 -5.86
CA ARG A 45 30.07 -11.75 -4.95
C ARG A 45 30.66 -12.90 -4.13
N ASP A 46 31.56 -13.66 -4.74
CA ASP A 46 32.15 -14.87 -4.14
C ASP A 46 33.53 -14.60 -3.51
N VAL A 47 34.00 -13.35 -3.57
CA VAL A 47 35.27 -12.95 -2.95
C VAL A 47 35.03 -12.59 -1.48
N ALA A 48 35.41 -13.50 -0.58
CA ALA A 48 35.17 -13.36 0.86
C ALA A 48 35.64 -12.01 1.43
N ARG A 49 36.78 -11.48 0.96
CA ARG A 49 37.36 -10.18 1.37
C ARG A 49 36.41 -9.01 1.20
N TYR A 50 35.60 -9.00 0.13
CA TYR A 50 34.67 -7.92 -0.21
C TYR A 50 33.20 -8.29 0.06
N GLY A 51 32.95 -9.52 0.52
CA GLY A 51 31.61 -10.09 0.62
C GLY A 51 30.64 -9.27 1.47
N ARG A 52 31.11 -8.64 2.56
CA ARG A 52 30.27 -7.78 3.42
C ARG A 52 29.71 -6.59 2.64
N LEU A 53 30.59 -5.84 1.97
CA LEU A 53 30.23 -4.66 1.19
C LEU A 53 29.35 -5.03 -0.01
N ILE A 54 29.75 -6.07 -0.76
CA ILE A 54 29.00 -6.52 -1.95
C ILE A 54 27.61 -7.04 -1.59
N ARG A 55 27.46 -7.86 -0.53
CA ARG A 55 26.15 -8.36 -0.10
C ARG A 55 25.24 -7.23 0.38
N ARG A 56 25.80 -6.21 1.02
CA ARG A 56 25.03 -5.03 1.40
C ARG A 56 24.56 -4.23 0.19
N ALA A 57 25.44 -3.94 -0.76
CA ALA A 57 25.07 -3.26 -2.00
C ALA A 57 23.97 -4.02 -2.76
N ILE A 58 24.04 -5.36 -2.83
CA ILE A 58 23.00 -6.21 -3.42
C ILE A 58 21.65 -6.07 -2.68
N LEU A 59 21.65 -6.01 -1.35
CA LEU A 59 20.43 -5.85 -0.55
C LEU A 59 19.80 -4.46 -0.73
N ASP A 60 20.62 -3.42 -0.76
CA ASP A 60 20.19 -2.05 -1.00
C ASP A 60 19.58 -1.93 -2.41
N GLU A 61 20.25 -2.43 -3.45
CA GLU A 61 19.74 -2.46 -4.83
C GLU A 61 18.43 -3.26 -4.95
N SER A 62 18.37 -4.44 -4.33
CA SER A 62 17.14 -5.26 -4.32
C SER A 62 15.97 -4.54 -3.65
N THR A 63 16.26 -3.71 -2.65
CA THR A 63 15.25 -2.92 -1.95
C THR A 63 14.80 -1.71 -2.77
N LYS A 64 15.71 -1.03 -3.50
CA LYS A 64 15.35 0.00 -4.48
C LYS A 64 14.45 -0.58 -5.58
N LYS A 65 14.82 -1.74 -6.15
CA LYS A 65 14.01 -2.46 -7.13
C LYS A 65 12.62 -2.80 -6.60
N LEU A 66 12.54 -3.26 -5.35
CA LEU A 66 11.26 -3.47 -4.68
C LEU A 66 10.46 -2.18 -4.63
N ILE A 67 11.00 -1.08 -4.07
CA ILE A 67 10.29 0.21 -3.95
C ILE A 67 9.75 0.69 -5.30
N ILE A 68 10.52 0.58 -6.38
CA ILE A 68 10.07 0.96 -7.73
C ILE A 68 8.87 0.12 -8.14
N LEU A 69 9.04 -1.21 -8.07
CA LEU A 69 8.00 -2.18 -8.41
C LEU A 69 6.72 -1.94 -7.61
N LEU A 70 6.85 -1.64 -6.30
CA LEU A 70 5.73 -1.36 -5.40
C LEU A 70 4.86 -0.22 -5.92
N ASN A 71 5.49 0.89 -6.32
CA ASN A 71 4.78 2.08 -6.74
C ASN A 71 4.25 1.93 -8.18
N GLN A 72 5.05 1.38 -9.10
CA GLN A 72 4.66 1.15 -10.50
C GLN A 72 3.51 0.16 -10.64
N GLU A 73 3.49 -0.93 -9.86
CA GLU A 73 2.39 -1.91 -9.93
C GLU A 73 1.14 -1.44 -9.18
N TYR A 74 1.27 -0.67 -8.10
CA TYR A 74 0.11 -0.26 -7.30
C TYR A 74 -0.77 0.78 -8.00
N ALA A 75 -0.16 1.83 -8.56
CA ALA A 75 -0.90 2.94 -9.16
C ALA A 75 -1.94 2.50 -10.22
N PRO A 76 -1.60 1.66 -11.22
CA PRO A 76 -2.59 1.21 -12.21
C PRO A 76 -3.71 0.37 -11.56
N LEU A 77 -3.40 -0.47 -10.58
CA LEU A 77 -4.42 -1.25 -9.85
C LEU A 77 -5.39 -0.34 -9.09
N ALA A 78 -4.87 0.70 -8.44
CA ALA A 78 -5.67 1.66 -7.69
C ALA A 78 -6.54 2.55 -8.60
N MET A 79 -6.06 2.86 -9.81
CA MET A 79 -6.79 3.65 -10.82
C MET A 79 -7.89 2.88 -11.55
N GLU A 80 -7.72 1.58 -11.71
CA GLU A 80 -8.71 0.70 -12.37
C GLU A 80 -9.99 0.55 -11.53
N LEU A 81 -9.88 0.50 -10.20
CA LEU A 81 -11.03 0.34 -9.30
C LEU A 81 -12.12 1.42 -9.50
N PRO A 82 -11.81 2.75 -9.44
CA PRO A 82 -12.80 3.79 -9.71
C PRO A 82 -13.55 3.61 -11.04
N GLN A 83 -12.85 3.18 -12.08
CA GLN A 83 -13.43 2.96 -13.41
C GLN A 83 -14.44 1.82 -13.37
N LEU A 84 -14.05 0.66 -12.83
CA LEU A 84 -14.92 -0.50 -12.70
C LEU A 84 -16.13 -0.22 -11.79
N VAL A 85 -15.97 0.55 -10.71
CA VAL A 85 -17.10 0.94 -9.85
C VAL A 85 -18.10 1.83 -10.60
N ARG A 86 -17.62 2.77 -11.42
CA ARG A 86 -18.50 3.58 -12.28
C ARG A 86 -19.24 2.73 -13.30
N GLU A 87 -18.53 1.83 -13.99
CA GLU A 87 -19.13 0.91 -14.97
C GLU A 87 -20.22 0.02 -14.33
N LEU A 88 -19.97 -0.49 -13.12
CA LEU A 88 -20.98 -1.24 -12.36
C LEU A 88 -22.20 -0.35 -12.06
N HIS A 89 -22.00 0.89 -11.63
CA HIS A 89 -23.11 1.79 -11.31
C HIS A 89 -23.96 2.16 -12.54
N GLU A 90 -23.33 2.38 -13.70
CA GLU A 90 -23.99 2.76 -14.95
C GLU A 90 -24.69 1.57 -15.63
N THR A 91 -24.12 0.37 -15.49
CA THR A 91 -24.69 -0.84 -16.09
C THR A 91 -25.90 -1.30 -15.28
N LYS A 92 -27.10 -1.20 -15.86
CA LYS A 92 -28.31 -1.77 -15.25
C LYS A 92 -28.20 -3.30 -15.13
N GLY A 93 -28.64 -3.84 -14.00
CA GLY A 93 -28.69 -5.29 -13.78
C GLY A 93 -29.58 -5.98 -14.81
N GLN A 94 -29.02 -6.89 -15.59
CA GLN A 94 -29.76 -7.74 -16.53
C GLN A 94 -30.20 -9.03 -15.83
N ARG A 95 -31.12 -8.90 -14.86
CA ARG A 95 -31.54 -10.03 -14.03
C ARG A 95 -32.12 -11.17 -14.90
N LYS A 96 -31.37 -12.27 -15.03
CA LYS A 96 -31.79 -13.46 -15.77
C LYS A 96 -32.60 -14.43 -14.90
N PHE A 97 -32.28 -14.50 -13.60
CA PHE A 97 -32.88 -15.44 -12.64
C PHE A 97 -33.32 -14.73 -11.36
N PRO A 98 -34.33 -15.26 -10.64
CA PRO A 98 -34.78 -14.68 -9.37
C PRO A 98 -33.68 -14.72 -8.31
N TRP A 99 -33.74 -13.79 -7.36
CA TRP A 99 -32.88 -13.81 -6.19
C TRP A 99 -33.25 -14.99 -5.26
N PRO A 100 -32.28 -15.59 -4.55
CA PRO A 100 -32.59 -16.55 -3.51
C PRO A 100 -33.35 -15.87 -2.36
N ALA A 101 -34.30 -16.55 -1.73
CA ALA A 101 -35.15 -15.96 -0.68
C ALA A 101 -34.37 -15.42 0.53
N VAL A 102 -33.22 -16.04 0.83
CA VAL A 102 -32.28 -15.60 1.86
C VAL A 102 -30.88 -15.48 1.23
N ILE A 103 -30.21 -14.36 1.48
CA ILE A 103 -28.82 -14.13 1.12
C ILE A 103 -28.02 -14.04 2.41
N GLU A 104 -27.30 -15.11 2.73
CA GLU A 104 -26.41 -15.17 3.89
C GLU A 104 -24.98 -14.85 3.45
N ILE A 105 -24.36 -13.87 4.11
CA ILE A 105 -22.97 -13.45 3.89
C ILE A 105 -22.27 -13.54 5.23
N SER A 106 -21.56 -14.64 5.45
CA SER A 106 -20.89 -14.97 6.71
C SER A 106 -19.53 -15.65 6.47
N GLY A 107 -18.78 -15.91 7.54
CA GLY A 107 -17.51 -16.64 7.47
C GLY A 107 -16.30 -15.79 7.04
N SER A 108 -15.31 -16.44 6.44
CA SER A 108 -14.07 -15.77 6.04
C SER A 108 -14.31 -14.78 4.89
N ARG A 109 -13.49 -13.73 4.80
CA ARG A 109 -13.57 -12.74 3.73
C ARG A 109 -13.54 -13.36 2.33
N SER A 110 -12.70 -14.37 2.09
CA SER A 110 -12.67 -15.09 0.80
C SER A 110 -13.95 -15.87 0.53
N HIS A 111 -14.53 -16.49 1.56
CA HIS A 111 -15.79 -17.21 1.45
C HIS A 111 -16.95 -16.24 1.14
N GLN A 112 -17.01 -15.08 1.80
CA GLN A 112 -18.01 -14.05 1.51
C GLN A 112 -17.97 -13.60 0.05
N ILE A 113 -16.78 -13.34 -0.51
CA ILE A 113 -16.63 -12.96 -1.92
C ILE A 113 -17.06 -14.10 -2.86
N GLN A 114 -16.73 -15.35 -2.53
CA GLN A 114 -17.15 -16.50 -3.30
C GLN A 114 -18.69 -16.60 -3.33
N THR A 115 -19.34 -16.58 -2.18
CA THR A 115 -20.80 -16.67 -2.05
C THR A 115 -21.50 -15.56 -2.83
N MET A 116 -21.07 -14.31 -2.64
CA MET A 116 -21.62 -13.18 -3.39
C MET A 116 -21.39 -13.33 -4.90
N GLY A 117 -20.20 -13.78 -5.31
CA GLY A 117 -19.85 -13.97 -6.71
C GLY A 117 -20.66 -15.07 -7.39
N GLU A 118 -21.00 -16.15 -6.69
CA GLU A 118 -21.89 -17.21 -7.18
C GLU A 118 -23.33 -16.68 -7.36
N ILE A 119 -23.84 -15.91 -6.39
CA ILE A 119 -25.16 -15.28 -6.47
C ILE A 119 -25.25 -14.32 -7.67
N VAL A 120 -24.26 -13.43 -7.83
CA VAL A 120 -24.25 -12.47 -8.94
C VAL A 120 -24.05 -13.17 -10.28
N ARG A 121 -23.17 -14.17 -10.37
CA ARG A 121 -23.00 -14.95 -11.61
C ARG A 121 -24.30 -15.61 -12.06
N ASN A 122 -25.07 -16.15 -11.12
CA ASN A 122 -26.34 -16.79 -11.42
C ASN A 122 -27.41 -15.78 -11.85
N THR A 123 -27.45 -14.59 -11.25
CA THR A 123 -28.52 -13.60 -11.50
C THR A 123 -28.19 -12.59 -12.60
N ASN A 124 -26.95 -12.12 -12.64
CA ASN A 124 -26.40 -11.09 -13.53
C ASN A 124 -25.01 -11.56 -14.03
N PRO A 125 -24.96 -12.55 -14.95
CA PRO A 125 -23.70 -13.12 -15.41
C PRO A 125 -22.77 -12.07 -15.98
N ASP A 126 -21.47 -12.33 -15.87
CA ASP A 126 -20.34 -11.52 -16.36
C ASP A 126 -20.14 -10.15 -15.71
N ARG A 127 -21.14 -9.62 -14.99
CA ARG A 127 -21.08 -8.32 -14.33
C ARG A 127 -19.85 -8.15 -13.44
N TRP A 128 -19.45 -9.20 -12.73
CA TRP A 128 -18.34 -9.15 -11.77
C TRP A 128 -17.00 -9.65 -12.34
N ASN A 129 -16.92 -10.04 -13.61
CA ASN A 129 -15.70 -10.66 -14.16
C ASN A 129 -14.50 -9.72 -14.05
N SER A 130 -14.62 -8.46 -14.49
CA SER A 130 -13.53 -7.49 -14.48
C SER A 130 -13.07 -7.11 -13.07
N ILE A 131 -14.01 -6.84 -12.15
CA ILE A 131 -13.68 -6.46 -10.77
C ILE A 131 -13.10 -7.64 -9.95
N LEU A 132 -13.52 -8.88 -10.22
CA LEU A 132 -12.92 -10.07 -9.62
C LEU A 132 -11.55 -10.39 -10.19
N GLU A 133 -11.29 -10.06 -11.46
CA GLU A 133 -9.95 -10.11 -12.06
C GLU A 133 -9.01 -9.08 -11.40
N LEU A 134 -9.46 -7.82 -11.26
CA LEU A 134 -8.71 -6.80 -10.54
C LEU A 134 -8.41 -7.27 -9.11
N ARG A 135 -9.40 -7.81 -8.40
CA ARG A 135 -9.20 -8.35 -7.04
C ARG A 135 -8.12 -9.42 -6.98
N ARG A 136 -8.06 -10.34 -7.95
CA ARG A 136 -7.01 -11.36 -8.04
C ARG A 136 -5.63 -10.74 -8.26
N ARG A 137 -5.52 -9.74 -9.15
CA ARG A 137 -4.27 -8.99 -9.39
C ARG A 137 -3.80 -8.23 -8.14
N VAL A 138 -4.71 -7.58 -7.41
CA VAL A 138 -4.35 -6.88 -6.16
C VAL A 138 -3.91 -7.86 -5.06
N ASP A 139 -4.54 -9.03 -4.95
CA ASP A 139 -4.09 -10.05 -3.99
C ASP A 139 -2.70 -10.60 -4.34
N LEU A 140 -2.41 -10.82 -5.64
CA LEU A 140 -1.07 -11.20 -6.09
C LEU A 140 -0.03 -10.14 -5.74
N TYR A 141 -0.32 -8.87 -6.05
CA TYR A 141 0.51 -7.72 -5.64
C TYR A 141 0.74 -7.75 -4.14
N ARG A 142 -0.33 -7.75 -3.33
CA ARG A 142 -0.24 -7.74 -1.86
C ARG A 142 0.63 -8.88 -1.31
N ARG A 143 0.53 -10.09 -1.88
CA ARG A 143 1.34 -11.24 -1.46
C ARG A 143 2.83 -11.04 -1.75
N ARG A 144 3.20 -10.48 -2.90
CA ARG A 144 4.59 -10.23 -3.30
C ARG A 144 5.29 -9.18 -2.44
N VAL A 145 4.51 -8.27 -1.85
CA VAL A 145 5.02 -7.10 -1.13
C VAL A 145 4.93 -7.24 0.38
N LYS A 146 4.50 -8.41 0.86
CA LYS A 146 4.43 -8.76 2.27
C LYS A 146 5.77 -8.50 2.97
N PRO A 147 5.77 -7.98 4.21
CA PRO A 147 6.97 -7.79 5.03
C PRO A 147 7.92 -8.99 5.00
N GLU A 148 7.36 -10.20 5.09
CA GLU A 148 8.11 -11.46 5.15
C GLU A 148 8.87 -11.80 3.88
N GLU A 149 8.43 -11.27 2.73
CA GLU A 149 9.01 -11.52 1.41
C GLU A 149 10.10 -10.50 1.05
N GLN A 150 10.29 -9.46 1.87
CA GLN A 150 11.24 -8.39 1.58
C GLN A 150 12.70 -8.82 1.75
N PRO A 151 13.63 -8.29 0.95
CA PRO A 151 15.04 -8.73 0.93
C PRO A 151 15.70 -8.73 2.33
N PHE A 152 15.52 -7.66 3.09
CA PHE A 152 16.09 -7.52 4.44
C PHE A 152 15.53 -8.54 5.43
N GLU A 153 14.21 -8.72 5.46
CA GLU A 153 13.57 -9.69 6.36
C GLU A 153 13.91 -11.14 6.02
N ARG A 154 14.05 -11.46 4.74
CA ARG A 154 14.51 -12.79 4.32
C ARG A 154 15.92 -13.08 4.82
N VAL A 155 16.84 -12.13 4.72
CA VAL A 155 18.20 -12.28 5.25
C VAL A 155 18.19 -12.34 6.77
N ARG A 156 17.40 -11.50 7.44
CA ARG A 156 17.23 -11.54 8.89
C ARG A 156 16.77 -12.91 9.39
N LYS A 157 15.74 -13.49 8.78
CA LYS A 157 15.26 -14.85 9.09
C LYS A 157 16.33 -15.92 8.86
N MET A 158 17.13 -15.81 7.79
CA MET A 158 18.26 -16.71 7.55
C MET A 158 19.30 -16.62 8.66
N ILE A 159 19.63 -15.41 9.12
CA ILE A 159 20.56 -15.19 10.23
C ILE A 159 19.99 -15.74 11.55
N GLU A 160 18.72 -15.47 11.85
CA GLU A 160 18.05 -15.99 13.06
C GLU A 160 18.03 -17.52 13.07
N ASN A 161 17.71 -18.16 11.95
CA ASN A 161 17.76 -19.61 11.81
C ASN A 161 19.18 -20.18 11.98
N ALA A 162 20.20 -19.51 11.43
CA ALA A 162 21.59 -19.92 11.59
C ALA A 162 22.06 -19.79 13.05
N ARG A 163 21.68 -18.71 13.74
CA ARG A 163 21.95 -18.49 15.17
C ARG A 163 21.36 -19.60 16.03
N GLN A 164 20.09 -19.95 15.79
CA GLN A 164 19.41 -21.03 16.51
C GLN A 164 20.10 -22.39 16.32
N ARG A 165 20.61 -22.66 15.12
CA ARG A 165 21.27 -23.95 14.80
C ARG A 165 22.72 -24.03 15.30
N GLN A 166 23.47 -22.93 15.27
CA GLN A 166 24.93 -22.94 15.47
C GLN A 166 25.41 -22.31 16.78
N ARG A 167 24.50 -21.84 17.68
CA ARG A 167 24.85 -21.15 18.95
C ARG A 167 25.86 -20.00 18.76
N ILE A 168 25.80 -19.32 17.62
CA ILE A 168 26.70 -18.20 17.32
C ILE A 168 26.23 -16.96 18.08
N SER A 169 26.99 -16.58 19.11
CA SER A 169 26.84 -15.33 19.87
C SER A 169 27.58 -14.20 19.15
N ILE A 170 26.98 -13.64 18.10
CA ILE A 170 27.40 -12.34 17.55
C ILE A 170 26.46 -11.28 18.11
N ASN A 171 27.02 -10.14 18.52
CA ASN A 171 26.28 -8.99 19.05
C ASN A 171 25.07 -8.66 18.15
N PRO A 172 23.93 -8.27 18.73
CA PRO A 172 22.74 -7.89 17.99
C PRO A 172 22.96 -6.49 17.38
N ASP A 173 23.85 -6.40 16.39
CA ASP A 173 23.90 -5.19 15.59
C ASP A 173 22.53 -5.04 14.93
N HIS A 174 21.89 -3.92 15.25
CA HIS A 174 20.61 -3.47 14.73
C HIS A 174 20.55 -3.78 13.23
N VAL A 175 19.70 -4.73 12.84
CA VAL A 175 19.27 -4.79 11.44
C VAL A 175 18.35 -3.59 11.30
N ASP A 176 18.91 -2.49 10.79
CA ASP A 176 18.15 -1.26 10.53
C ASP A 176 16.84 -1.63 9.81
N ASN A 177 15.73 -1.13 10.35
CA ASN A 177 14.39 -1.55 9.98
C ASN A 177 13.97 -0.87 8.66
N VAL A 178 14.52 -1.33 7.53
CA VAL A 178 14.17 -0.87 6.16
C VAL A 178 12.93 -1.61 5.66
N LEU A 179 11.95 -1.82 6.53
CA LEU A 179 10.74 -2.56 6.17
C LEU A 179 9.82 -1.66 5.34
N GLN A 180 9.66 -1.99 4.06
CA GLN A 180 8.79 -1.27 3.12
C GLN A 180 7.33 -1.70 3.31
N THR A 181 6.68 -1.24 4.38
CA THR A 181 5.29 -1.64 4.70
C THR A 181 4.23 -0.93 3.86
N LYS A 182 4.61 0.15 3.15
CA LYS A 182 3.74 0.97 2.31
C LYS A 182 2.92 0.13 1.34
N GLY A 183 3.58 -0.64 0.46
CA GLY A 183 2.91 -1.43 -0.57
C GLY A 183 1.96 -2.49 0.01
N PHE A 184 2.34 -3.14 1.11
CA PHE A 184 1.48 -4.10 1.78
C PHE A 184 0.21 -3.48 2.37
N LEU A 185 0.33 -2.32 3.03
CA LEU A 185 -0.81 -1.60 3.61
C LEU A 185 -1.72 -1.03 2.51
N GLN A 186 -1.14 -0.45 1.46
CA GLN A 186 -1.85 0.04 0.28
C GLN A 186 -2.62 -1.08 -0.44
N GLY A 187 -1.97 -2.23 -0.68
CA GLY A 187 -2.61 -3.40 -1.28
C GLY A 187 -3.71 -3.98 -0.40
N THR A 188 -3.53 -3.98 0.92
CA THR A 188 -4.56 -4.41 1.89
C THR A 188 -5.77 -3.49 1.86
N ALA A 189 -5.54 -2.17 1.90
CA ALA A 189 -6.60 -1.16 1.82
C ALA A 189 -7.38 -1.24 0.51
N LEU A 190 -6.69 -1.36 -0.63
CA LEU A 190 -7.31 -1.49 -1.94
C LEU A 190 -8.16 -2.77 -2.04
N LEU A 191 -7.65 -3.88 -1.50
CA LEU A 191 -8.40 -5.12 -1.40
C LEU A 191 -9.67 -4.96 -0.56
N ILE A 192 -9.62 -4.32 0.62
CA ILE A 192 -10.81 -4.11 1.44
C ILE A 192 -11.83 -3.23 0.70
N ARG A 193 -11.38 -2.16 0.04
CA ARG A 193 -12.24 -1.29 -0.77
C ARG A 193 -12.95 -2.05 -1.90
N LEU A 194 -12.24 -2.95 -2.58
CA LEU A 194 -12.82 -3.85 -3.61
C LEU A 194 -13.93 -4.73 -3.03
N ASP A 195 -13.71 -5.33 -1.87
CA ASP A 195 -14.70 -6.22 -1.24
C ASP A 195 -15.94 -5.45 -0.79
N ILE A 196 -15.77 -4.22 -0.28
CA ILE A 196 -16.88 -3.31 0.01
C ILE A 196 -17.62 -2.93 -1.28
N ALA A 197 -16.93 -2.74 -2.41
CA ALA A 197 -17.54 -2.45 -3.71
C ALA A 197 -18.43 -3.58 -4.21
N LEU A 198 -17.95 -4.82 -4.11
CA LEU A 198 -18.74 -6.01 -4.43
C LEU A 198 -19.99 -6.11 -3.55
N LEU A 199 -19.83 -5.88 -2.24
CA LEU A 199 -20.98 -5.90 -1.32
C LEU A 199 -21.99 -4.80 -1.65
N VAL A 200 -21.53 -3.57 -1.88
CA VAL A 200 -22.37 -2.41 -2.26
C VAL A 200 -23.11 -2.67 -3.56
N ASP A 201 -22.45 -3.24 -4.57
CA ASP A 201 -23.07 -3.55 -5.86
C ASP A 201 -24.18 -4.60 -5.70
N LEU A 202 -23.90 -5.69 -4.95
CA LEU A 202 -24.90 -6.73 -4.66
C LEU A 202 -26.14 -6.15 -3.95
N LEU A 203 -25.93 -5.35 -2.89
CA LEU A 203 -27.03 -4.72 -2.15
C LEU A 203 -27.82 -3.76 -3.04
N SER A 204 -27.15 -3.02 -3.92
CA SER A 204 -27.78 -2.10 -4.88
C SER A 204 -28.63 -2.85 -5.90
N LEU A 205 -28.11 -3.93 -6.49
CA LEU A 205 -28.85 -4.78 -7.43
C LEU A 205 -30.12 -5.37 -6.81
N VAL A 206 -30.03 -5.80 -5.55
CA VAL A 206 -31.17 -6.35 -4.82
C VAL A 206 -32.19 -5.27 -4.44
N SER A 207 -31.74 -4.05 -4.16
CA SER A 207 -32.65 -2.93 -3.86
C SER A 207 -33.48 -2.46 -5.07
N GLN A 208 -33.03 -2.77 -6.29
CA GLN A 208 -33.71 -2.41 -7.55
C GLN A 208 -34.83 -3.40 -7.95
N VAL A 209 -35.15 -4.37 -7.09
CA VAL A 209 -36.19 -5.38 -7.34
C VAL A 209 -37.57 -4.73 -7.45
N ARG A 210 -38.36 -5.15 -8.44
CA ARG A 210 -39.71 -4.61 -8.72
C ARG A 210 -40.71 -5.14 -7.69
N SER A 211 -41.80 -4.39 -7.47
CA SER A 211 -42.83 -4.64 -6.46
C SER A 211 -43.54 -6.01 -6.52
N SER A 212 -43.36 -6.78 -7.60
CA SER A 212 -43.97 -8.11 -7.81
C SER A 212 -43.09 -9.28 -7.37
N ASP A 213 -41.85 -9.04 -6.96
CA ASP A 213 -40.88 -10.09 -6.64
C ASP A 213 -40.63 -10.21 -5.13
N ILE A 214 -40.24 -11.41 -4.68
CA ILE A 214 -39.79 -11.64 -3.30
C ILE A 214 -38.51 -10.83 -3.06
N ILE A 215 -38.57 -9.90 -2.12
CA ILE A 215 -37.39 -9.18 -1.64
C ILE A 215 -36.60 -10.15 -0.76
N PRO A 216 -35.34 -10.48 -1.13
CA PRO A 216 -34.57 -11.45 -0.37
C PRO A 216 -34.19 -10.87 1.00
N ARG A 217 -34.23 -11.72 2.02
CA ARG A 217 -33.76 -11.35 3.36
C ARG A 217 -32.24 -11.44 3.39
N PHE A 218 -31.58 -10.39 3.87
CA PHE A 218 -30.13 -10.41 4.08
C PHE A 218 -29.78 -10.81 5.51
N GLU A 219 -28.80 -11.70 5.63
CA GLU A 219 -28.12 -12.02 6.88
C GLU A 219 -26.64 -11.70 6.70
N LEU A 220 -26.24 -10.52 7.18
CA LEU A 220 -24.88 -10.02 7.05
C LEU A 220 -24.11 -10.19 8.35
N ASP A 221 -23.04 -10.98 8.30
CA ASP A 221 -21.97 -10.99 9.30
C ASP A 221 -20.69 -10.42 8.66
N LEU A 222 -20.42 -9.15 8.96
CA LEU A 222 -19.25 -8.44 8.42
C LEU A 222 -18.09 -8.38 9.43
N GLN A 223 -18.13 -9.18 10.51
CA GLN A 223 -17.14 -9.08 11.58
C GLN A 223 -15.71 -9.32 11.09
N LYS A 224 -15.49 -10.30 10.21
CA LYS A 224 -14.15 -10.59 9.68
C LYS A 224 -13.55 -9.45 8.85
N ILE A 225 -14.34 -8.78 8.02
CA ILE A 225 -13.85 -7.61 7.27
C ILE A 225 -13.57 -6.44 8.24
N LYS A 226 -14.38 -6.28 9.30
CA LYS A 226 -14.12 -5.26 10.33
C LYS A 226 -12.82 -5.54 11.10
N ASP A 227 -12.56 -6.79 11.46
CA ASP A 227 -11.30 -7.21 12.11
C ASP A 227 -10.08 -6.90 11.20
N ASP A 228 -10.20 -7.15 9.89
CA ASP A 228 -9.18 -6.79 8.90
C ASP A 228 -8.95 -5.27 8.85
N CYS A 229 -10.02 -4.47 8.92
CA CYS A 229 -9.90 -3.00 8.95
C CYS A 229 -9.21 -2.52 10.24
N GLN A 230 -9.53 -3.11 11.40
CA GLN A 230 -8.86 -2.80 12.66
C GLN A 230 -7.37 -3.15 12.61
N THR A 231 -7.03 -4.30 12.02
CA THR A 231 -5.64 -4.71 11.78
C THR A 231 -4.92 -3.71 10.89
N LEU A 232 -5.55 -3.28 9.79
CA LEU A 232 -5.02 -2.25 8.90
C LEU A 232 -4.76 -0.93 9.65
N ILE A 233 -5.72 -0.46 10.46
CA ILE A 233 -5.57 0.76 11.26
C ILE A 233 -4.38 0.64 12.22
N HIS A 234 -4.29 -0.47 12.97
CA HIS A 234 -3.21 -0.68 13.93
C HIS A 234 -1.83 -0.68 13.24
N GLN A 235 -1.70 -1.40 12.13
CA GLN A 235 -0.45 -1.41 11.36
C GLN A 235 -0.14 -0.04 10.75
N ALA A 236 -1.15 0.66 10.23
CA ALA A 236 -0.99 2.01 9.69
C ALA A 236 -0.49 3.00 10.75
N VAL A 237 -1.03 2.95 11.97
CA VAL A 237 -0.54 3.76 13.12
C VAL A 237 0.91 3.40 13.45
N ALA A 238 1.21 2.11 13.60
CA ALA A 238 2.57 1.64 13.94
C ALA A 238 3.63 2.07 12.91
N HIS A 239 3.24 2.18 11.63
CA HIS A 239 4.12 2.57 10.53
C HIS A 239 3.92 4.01 10.04
N GLN A 240 3.21 4.85 10.81
CA GLN A 240 2.97 6.27 10.50
C GLN A 240 2.36 6.50 9.10
N ARG A 241 1.46 5.61 8.67
CA ARG A 241 0.75 5.67 7.39
C ARG A 241 -0.63 6.27 7.55
N LEU A 242 -0.66 7.60 7.67
CA LEU A 242 -1.88 8.36 7.97
C LEU A 242 -3.01 8.09 6.96
N LEU A 243 -2.71 8.07 5.66
CA LEU A 243 -3.73 7.83 4.63
C LEU A 243 -4.46 6.49 4.84
N GLN A 244 -3.71 5.40 5.05
CA GLN A 244 -4.29 4.07 5.28
C GLN A 244 -5.02 3.97 6.62
N GLN A 245 -4.60 4.75 7.63
CA GLN A 245 -5.31 4.86 8.90
C GLN A 245 -6.71 5.47 8.68
N VAL A 246 -6.81 6.56 7.90
CA VAL A 246 -8.10 7.17 7.56
C VAL A 246 -8.95 6.22 6.72
N GLU A 247 -8.37 5.60 5.68
CA GLU A 247 -9.07 4.60 4.84
C GLU A 247 -9.67 3.47 5.69
N GLY A 248 -8.90 2.92 6.64
CA GLY A 248 -9.39 1.88 7.55
C GLY A 248 -10.59 2.33 8.39
N HIS A 249 -10.58 3.58 8.88
CA HIS A 249 -11.72 4.14 9.62
C HIS A 249 -12.95 4.37 8.72
N ILE A 250 -12.75 4.83 7.49
CA ILE A 250 -13.81 4.96 6.47
C ILE A 250 -14.44 3.59 6.17
N PHE A 251 -13.61 2.56 5.93
CA PHE A 251 -14.07 1.20 5.65
C PHE A 251 -14.87 0.61 6.81
N LEU A 252 -14.40 0.79 8.05
CA LEU A 252 -15.16 0.38 9.24
C LEU A 252 -16.53 1.04 9.29
N ALA A 253 -16.60 2.36 9.09
CA ALA A 253 -17.84 3.10 9.11
C ALA A 253 -18.78 2.67 7.97
N GLN A 254 -18.26 2.39 6.77
CA GLN A 254 -19.03 1.81 5.66
C GLN A 254 -19.63 0.46 6.04
N LEU A 255 -18.83 -0.47 6.56
CA LEU A 255 -19.29 -1.80 6.97
C LEU A 255 -20.37 -1.72 8.05
N TYR A 256 -20.22 -0.81 9.02
CA TYR A 256 -21.28 -0.56 10.00
C TYR A 256 -22.55 0.02 9.35
N ALA A 257 -22.44 0.94 8.39
CA ALA A 257 -23.60 1.47 7.68
C ALA A 257 -24.34 0.38 6.89
N LEU A 258 -23.60 -0.49 6.18
CA LEU A 258 -24.16 -1.61 5.42
C LEU A 258 -24.84 -2.63 6.35
N GLU A 259 -24.18 -3.04 7.44
CA GLU A 259 -24.77 -3.96 8.41
C GLU A 259 -26.01 -3.36 9.11
N ARG A 260 -25.98 -2.07 9.42
CA ARG A 260 -27.11 -1.35 10.03
C ARG A 260 -28.35 -1.40 9.15
N ALA A 261 -28.19 -1.22 7.84
CA ALA A 261 -29.29 -1.20 6.88
C ALA A 261 -30.05 -2.53 6.82
N HIS A 262 -29.37 -3.64 7.13
CA HIS A 262 -29.92 -4.99 7.12
C HIS A 262 -30.13 -5.57 8.53
N CYS A 263 -30.01 -4.75 9.58
CA CYS A 263 -30.19 -5.19 10.96
C CYS A 263 -31.66 -5.13 11.39
N LEU A 264 -32.20 -6.27 11.84
CA LEU A 264 -33.61 -6.40 12.24
C LEU A 264 -33.91 -5.84 13.63
N THR A 265 -32.97 -5.94 14.58
CA THR A 265 -33.21 -5.55 15.99
C THR A 265 -32.79 -4.11 16.27
N SER A 266 -33.67 -3.35 16.95
CA SER A 266 -33.43 -1.94 17.27
C SER A 266 -32.18 -1.71 18.14
N GLU A 267 -31.97 -2.56 19.14
CA GLU A 267 -30.82 -2.49 20.05
C GLU A 267 -29.48 -2.67 19.31
N LYS A 268 -29.36 -3.74 18.50
CA LYS A 268 -28.17 -3.99 17.69
C LYS A 268 -27.98 -2.88 16.65
N ARG A 269 -29.05 -2.37 16.03
CA ARG A 269 -29.01 -1.25 15.09
C ARG A 269 -28.44 0.03 15.72
N ASN A 270 -28.83 0.35 16.96
CA ASN A 270 -28.33 1.50 17.70
C ASN A 270 -26.85 1.33 18.09
N MET A 271 -26.47 0.12 18.51
CA MET A 271 -25.07 -0.21 18.79
C MET A 271 -24.19 -0.07 17.54
N ILE A 272 -24.64 -0.60 16.40
CA ILE A 272 -23.95 -0.49 15.12
C ILE A 272 -23.80 0.99 14.71
N LEU A 273 -24.87 1.79 14.85
CA LEU A 273 -24.82 3.22 14.56
C LEU A 273 -23.75 3.93 15.40
N ARG A 274 -23.72 3.66 16.71
CA ARG A 274 -22.73 4.25 17.61
C ARG A 274 -21.30 3.90 17.19
N ASN A 275 -21.05 2.64 16.86
CA ASN A 275 -19.73 2.18 16.42
C ASN A 275 -19.32 2.81 15.08
N GLY A 276 -20.26 2.90 14.13
CA GLY A 276 -20.06 3.59 12.85
C GLY A 276 -19.76 5.08 13.03
N GLN A 277 -20.47 5.76 13.93
CA GLN A 277 -20.23 7.17 14.28
C GLN A 277 -18.85 7.38 14.90
N VAL A 278 -18.41 6.52 15.81
CA VAL A 278 -17.07 6.60 16.39
C VAL A 278 -15.99 6.42 15.31
N ALA A 279 -16.18 5.47 14.40
CA ALA A 279 -15.22 5.24 13.31
C ALA A 279 -15.14 6.43 12.35
N ILE A 280 -16.28 6.97 11.92
CA ILE A 280 -16.30 8.08 10.96
C ILE A 280 -15.79 9.39 11.56
N GLN A 281 -16.09 9.65 12.84
CA GLN A 281 -15.56 10.82 13.56
C GLN A 281 -14.03 10.78 13.67
N LYS A 282 -13.44 9.60 13.88
CA LYS A 282 -11.98 9.43 13.84
C LYS A 282 -11.41 9.74 12.45
N ALA A 283 -12.06 9.24 11.39
CA ALA A 283 -11.64 9.55 10.03
C ALA A 283 -11.70 11.06 9.75
N GLN A 284 -12.81 11.71 10.11
CA GLN A 284 -13.01 13.15 9.95
C GLN A 284 -11.94 13.95 10.71
N GLY A 285 -11.71 13.64 11.99
CA GLY A 285 -10.71 14.34 12.80
C GLY A 285 -9.28 14.22 12.24
N LEU A 286 -8.92 13.07 11.65
CA LEU A 286 -7.63 12.90 10.99
C LEU A 286 -7.52 13.70 9.69
N CYS A 287 -8.61 13.76 8.90
CA CYS A 287 -8.68 14.59 7.70
C CYS A 287 -8.55 16.09 8.01
N ASP A 288 -9.26 16.56 9.04
CA ASP A 288 -9.23 17.96 9.46
C ASP A 288 -7.87 18.37 10.01
N ALA A 289 -7.20 17.47 10.73
CA ALA A 289 -5.86 17.71 11.26
C ALA A 289 -4.75 17.69 10.20
N HIS A 290 -4.95 16.98 9.08
CA HIS A 290 -3.89 16.76 8.08
C HIS A 290 -4.40 16.81 6.63
N PRO A 291 -5.02 17.92 6.19
CA PRO A 291 -5.69 18.01 4.90
C PRO A 291 -4.76 17.75 3.69
N GLY A 292 -3.46 18.03 3.82
CA GLY A 292 -2.47 17.75 2.78
C GLY A 292 -2.25 16.24 2.54
N GLN A 293 -2.16 15.45 3.61
CA GLN A 293 -1.88 14.00 3.55
C GLN A 293 -3.13 13.16 3.31
N THR A 294 -4.32 13.71 3.56
CA THR A 294 -5.61 13.01 3.39
C THR A 294 -6.41 13.54 2.20
N ARG A 295 -5.74 14.20 1.24
CA ARG A 295 -6.37 14.79 0.05
C ARG A 295 -7.22 13.75 -0.69
N GLY A 296 -8.44 14.13 -1.07
CA GLY A 296 -9.41 13.26 -1.77
C GLY A 296 -10.26 12.35 -0.87
N LEU A 297 -10.03 12.30 0.45
CA LEU A 297 -10.82 11.46 1.37
C LEU A 297 -12.02 12.18 2.01
N ALA A 298 -12.06 13.52 2.01
CA ALA A 298 -13.12 14.27 2.67
C ALA A 298 -14.52 13.95 2.10
N ASP A 299 -14.62 13.73 0.79
CA ASP A 299 -15.88 13.33 0.14
C ASP A 299 -16.32 11.91 0.49
N GLU A 300 -15.36 10.98 0.61
CA GLU A 300 -15.62 9.63 1.13
C GLU A 300 -16.19 9.72 2.55
N VAL A 301 -15.59 10.52 3.44
CA VAL A 301 -16.07 10.69 4.82
C VAL A 301 -17.51 11.23 4.85
N ARG A 302 -17.77 12.33 4.12
CA ARG A 302 -19.11 12.94 4.03
C ARG A 302 -20.16 11.98 3.47
N SER A 303 -19.80 11.17 2.49
CA SER A 303 -20.71 10.15 1.94
C SER A 303 -21.09 9.10 2.98
N VAL A 304 -20.09 8.58 3.70
CA VAL A 304 -20.31 7.53 4.70
C VAL A 304 -21.11 8.05 5.90
N GLU A 305 -20.93 9.31 6.30
CA GLU A 305 -21.81 9.94 7.29
C GLU A 305 -23.27 9.95 6.85
N LYS A 306 -23.55 10.24 5.57
CA LYS A 306 -24.92 10.17 5.03
C LYS A 306 -25.46 8.74 5.01
N MET A 307 -24.63 7.76 4.65
CA MET A 307 -24.99 6.33 4.72
C MET A 307 -25.39 5.93 6.15
N LEU A 308 -24.63 6.33 7.16
CA LEU A 308 -24.92 6.05 8.57
C LEU A 308 -26.25 6.65 9.06
N ARG A 309 -26.64 7.81 8.53
CA ARG A 309 -27.92 8.48 8.88
C ARG A 309 -29.16 7.80 8.27
N GLY A 310 -29.00 6.77 7.43
CA GLY A 310 -30.10 5.96 6.91
C GLY A 310 -30.44 6.20 5.44
N GLY A 311 -29.51 6.73 4.64
CA GLY A 311 -29.67 6.69 3.19
C GLY A 311 -29.53 5.26 2.66
N THR A 312 -30.48 4.80 1.86
CA THR A 312 -30.36 3.58 1.02
C THR A 312 -29.40 3.78 -0.17
N PHE A 313 -28.59 4.84 -0.12
CA PHE A 313 -27.68 5.23 -1.17
C PHE A 313 -26.32 4.59 -0.92
N TYR A 314 -26.14 3.38 -1.45
CA TYR A 314 -24.86 2.70 -1.42
C TYR A 314 -24.00 3.20 -2.59
N THR A 315 -23.21 4.24 -2.36
CA THR A 315 -22.21 4.65 -3.36
C THR A 315 -20.82 4.66 -2.76
N ILE A 316 -19.91 3.99 -3.47
CA ILE A 316 -18.49 4.18 -3.27
C ILE A 316 -18.10 5.39 -4.10
N ILE A 317 -17.77 6.47 -3.41
CA ILE A 317 -17.27 7.67 -4.06
C ILE A 317 -15.75 7.54 -4.15
N THR A 318 -15.23 7.31 -5.33
CA THR A 318 -13.84 7.65 -5.65
C THR A 318 -13.87 9.03 -6.28
N ASN A 319 -13.41 10.04 -5.55
CA ASN A 319 -13.43 11.43 -6.00
C ASN A 319 -12.36 11.70 -7.06
N GLU A 320 -12.60 12.69 -7.91
CA GLU A 320 -11.65 13.18 -8.92
C GLU A 320 -10.31 13.60 -8.29
N GLU A 321 -10.34 14.23 -7.11
CA GLU A 321 -9.12 14.56 -6.35
C GLU A 321 -8.27 13.33 -6.04
N ARG A 322 -8.92 12.21 -5.71
CA ARG A 322 -8.22 10.95 -5.43
C ARG A 322 -7.63 10.35 -6.70
N ILE A 323 -8.34 10.45 -7.81
CA ILE A 323 -7.87 10.02 -9.13
C ILE A 323 -6.63 10.83 -9.54
N GLN A 324 -6.63 12.14 -9.28
CA GLN A 324 -5.46 13.01 -9.54
C GLN A 324 -4.24 12.60 -8.69
N VAL A 325 -4.43 12.32 -7.39
CA VAL A 325 -3.34 11.84 -6.53
C VAL A 325 -2.76 10.53 -7.06
N LEU A 326 -3.60 9.57 -7.43
CA LEU A 326 -3.17 8.28 -7.97
C LEU A 326 -2.48 8.42 -9.34
N SER A 327 -2.94 9.37 -10.17
CA SER A 327 -2.31 9.68 -11.46
C SER A 327 -0.92 10.29 -11.28
N ALA A 328 -0.74 11.21 -10.32
CA ALA A 328 0.56 11.77 -9.98
C ALA A 328 1.53 10.68 -9.49
N MET A 329 1.06 9.77 -8.62
CA MET A 329 1.86 8.63 -8.16
C MET A 329 2.33 7.71 -9.31
N ALA A 330 1.50 7.52 -10.36
CA ALA A 330 1.88 6.73 -11.54
C ALA A 330 2.98 7.42 -12.36
N GLN A 331 2.98 8.75 -12.41
CA GLN A 331 3.96 9.55 -13.14
C GLN A 331 5.32 9.63 -12.43
N GLU A 332 5.33 9.67 -11.09
CA GLU A 332 6.56 9.78 -10.29
C GLU A 332 7.62 8.72 -10.62
N PHE A 333 7.21 7.49 -10.95
CA PHE A 333 8.11 6.36 -11.19
C PHE A 333 8.25 5.98 -12.68
N SER A 334 7.75 6.81 -13.60
CA SER A 334 7.79 6.56 -15.05
C SER A 334 8.56 7.62 -15.86
N GLY A 335 9.06 8.68 -15.22
CA GLY A 335 9.75 9.79 -15.89
C GLY A 335 11.29 9.66 -15.98
N THR A 336 11.88 10.46 -16.86
CA THR A 336 13.34 10.65 -17.03
C THR A 336 13.95 11.66 -16.05
N GLY A 337 13.19 12.06 -15.01
CA GLY A 337 13.62 13.02 -14.01
C GLY A 337 14.71 12.51 -13.07
N HIS A 338 15.28 13.43 -12.30
CA HIS A 338 16.24 13.13 -11.24
C HIS A 338 15.54 12.73 -9.94
N TRP A 339 16.14 11.81 -9.19
CA TRP A 339 15.63 11.38 -7.89
C TRP A 339 16.08 12.31 -6.77
N TYR A 340 15.21 12.50 -5.79
CA TYR A 340 15.43 13.32 -4.61
C TYR A 340 14.88 12.62 -3.37
N TYR A 341 15.40 13.01 -2.20
CA TYR A 341 14.81 12.66 -0.91
C TYR A 341 14.23 13.91 -0.27
N CYS A 342 13.03 13.79 0.30
CA CYS A 342 12.51 14.83 1.18
C CYS A 342 13.34 14.88 2.49
N ARG A 343 13.12 15.90 3.33
CA ARG A 343 13.83 16.05 4.62
C ARG A 343 13.70 14.80 5.52
N ASN A 344 12.61 14.06 5.38
CA ASN A 344 12.34 12.82 6.13
C ASN A 344 12.83 11.54 5.41
N GLY A 345 13.52 11.67 4.27
CA GLY A 345 14.15 10.53 3.58
C GLY A 345 13.25 9.74 2.63
N HIS A 346 12.03 10.20 2.34
CA HIS A 346 11.17 9.55 1.33
C HIS A 346 11.64 9.91 -0.09
N PRO A 347 11.88 8.91 -0.97
CA PRO A 347 12.30 9.15 -2.34
C PRO A 347 11.13 9.71 -3.18
N PHE A 348 11.42 10.69 -4.02
CA PHE A 348 10.50 11.26 -5.01
C PHE A 348 11.29 11.73 -6.26
N THR A 349 10.60 12.03 -7.35
CA THR A 349 11.24 12.55 -8.57
C THR A 349 10.79 13.98 -8.85
N ILE A 350 11.67 14.78 -9.48
CA ILE A 350 11.30 16.05 -10.10
C ILE A 350 11.29 15.83 -11.62
N GLY A 351 10.13 16.02 -12.26
CA GLY A 351 9.96 15.93 -13.71
C GLY A 351 10.73 17.00 -14.48
N ASP A 352 10.67 16.99 -15.82
CA ASP A 352 11.26 18.01 -16.70
C ASP A 352 12.74 18.32 -16.41
N CYS A 353 13.64 17.39 -16.77
CA CYS A 353 15.09 17.49 -16.56
C CYS A 353 15.57 17.68 -15.11
N GLY A 354 14.69 17.49 -14.12
CA GLY A 354 15.01 17.50 -12.69
C GLY A 354 15.26 18.88 -12.10
N LEU A 355 14.92 19.96 -12.81
CA LEU A 355 15.00 21.32 -12.29
C LEU A 355 13.73 21.67 -11.51
N ALA A 356 13.91 22.11 -10.26
CA ALA A 356 12.82 22.54 -9.42
C ALA A 356 12.18 23.84 -9.95
N ARG A 357 10.95 23.73 -10.45
CA ARG A 357 10.17 24.84 -11.01
C ARG A 357 8.91 25.15 -10.22
N GLU A 358 8.43 24.20 -9.43
CA GLU A 358 7.25 24.34 -8.59
C GLU A 358 7.50 23.70 -7.21
N THR A 359 7.01 24.34 -6.15
CA THR A 359 6.99 23.74 -4.81
C THR A 359 5.77 22.83 -4.64
N SER A 360 5.98 21.67 -4.03
CA SER A 360 4.92 20.73 -3.67
C SER A 360 5.13 20.19 -2.25
N ARG A 361 4.38 19.14 -1.88
CA ARG A 361 4.42 18.47 -0.57
C ARG A 361 4.67 16.97 -0.74
N CYS A 362 5.51 16.40 0.12
CA CYS A 362 5.77 14.97 0.12
C CYS A 362 4.48 14.20 0.45
N PRO A 363 4.01 13.26 -0.39
CA PRO A 363 2.77 12.54 -0.15
C PRO A 363 2.81 11.60 1.06
N GLU A 364 4.01 11.30 1.59
CA GLU A 364 4.18 10.41 2.74
C GLU A 364 4.27 11.15 4.09
N CYS A 365 4.71 12.41 4.11
CA CYS A 365 4.99 13.11 5.38
C CYS A 365 4.74 14.62 5.35
N ASP A 366 4.21 15.15 4.24
CA ASP A 366 3.86 16.56 4.06
C ASP A 366 5.03 17.56 4.15
N SER A 367 6.28 17.08 4.24
CA SER A 367 7.43 17.98 4.17
C SER A 367 7.50 18.70 2.81
N PRO A 368 7.97 19.96 2.75
CA PRO A 368 8.17 20.67 1.49
C PRO A 368 9.07 19.89 0.53
N VAL A 369 8.65 19.76 -0.73
CA VAL A 369 9.42 19.14 -1.83
C VAL A 369 9.37 20.00 -3.08
N GLY A 370 10.16 19.66 -4.10
CA GLY A 370 10.30 20.48 -5.31
C GLY A 370 11.10 21.73 -5.02
N GLY A 371 10.64 22.88 -5.51
CA GLY A 371 11.31 24.17 -5.34
C GLY A 371 11.10 25.12 -6.53
N GLU A 372 11.62 26.33 -6.46
CA GLU A 372 11.44 27.37 -7.49
C GLU A 372 12.78 27.90 -7.99
N HIS A 373 12.82 28.40 -9.21
CA HIS A 373 14.03 29.01 -9.79
C HIS A 373 15.27 28.09 -9.73
N SER A 374 15.08 26.78 -9.89
CA SER A 374 16.12 25.75 -9.75
C SER A 374 16.70 25.60 -8.35
N LEU A 375 16.12 26.24 -7.33
CA LEU A 375 16.46 26.06 -5.93
C LEU A 375 15.51 25.04 -5.30
N LEU A 376 16.08 24.04 -4.62
CA LEU A 376 15.31 23.02 -3.92
C LEU A 376 14.69 23.58 -2.64
N ALA A 377 13.52 23.04 -2.27
CA ALA A 377 12.91 23.29 -0.98
C ALA A 377 13.83 22.85 0.18
N ASP A 378 13.73 23.52 1.32
CA ASP A 378 14.60 23.29 2.48
C ASP A 378 14.57 21.82 2.96
N GLY A 379 15.76 21.23 3.10
CA GLY A 379 15.96 19.84 3.50
C GLY A 379 15.78 18.80 2.40
N VAL A 380 15.42 19.20 1.17
CA VAL A 380 15.46 18.29 0.01
C VAL A 380 16.91 18.04 -0.38
N ARG A 381 17.26 16.76 -0.62
CA ARG A 381 18.59 16.35 -1.09
C ARG A 381 18.51 15.55 -2.37
N HIS A 382 19.45 15.74 -3.27
CA HIS A 382 19.58 14.95 -4.48
C HIS A 382 19.91 13.49 -4.14
N ALA A 383 19.18 12.55 -4.72
CA ALA A 383 19.35 11.13 -4.50
C ALA A 383 20.27 10.55 -5.60
N VAL A 384 21.53 10.97 -5.58
CA VAL A 384 22.58 10.54 -6.54
C VAL A 384 22.67 9.01 -6.62
N ASP A 385 22.44 8.34 -5.49
CA ASP A 385 22.42 6.89 -5.39
C ASP A 385 21.31 6.23 -6.22
N TRP A 386 20.18 6.90 -6.44
CA TRP A 386 19.11 6.41 -7.30
C TRP A 386 19.38 6.69 -8.78
N ASP A 387 19.93 7.87 -9.08
CA ASP A 387 20.26 8.26 -10.45
C ASP A 387 21.34 7.38 -11.06
N LEU A 388 22.42 7.10 -10.31
CA LEU A 388 23.49 6.20 -10.77
C LEU A 388 23.01 4.77 -11.01
N ASP A 389 21.99 4.34 -10.27
CA ASP A 389 21.42 3.00 -10.39
C ASP A 389 20.32 2.94 -11.48
N ARG A 390 19.88 4.04 -12.12
CA ARG A 390 18.77 4.02 -13.10
C ARG A 390 18.92 2.98 -14.20
N GLU A 391 20.08 2.93 -14.87
CA GLU A 391 20.37 1.94 -15.93
C GLU A 391 20.27 0.49 -15.41
N ARG A 392 20.60 0.25 -14.14
CA ARG A 392 20.57 -1.08 -13.51
C ARG A 392 19.21 -1.44 -12.92
N LEU A 393 18.41 -0.42 -12.62
CA LEU A 393 17.04 -0.53 -12.13
C LEU A 393 16.02 -0.69 -13.28
N ASN A 394 16.48 -0.67 -14.54
CA ASN A 394 15.65 -0.71 -15.75
C ASN A 394 14.59 0.41 -15.77
N LEU A 395 14.99 1.61 -15.34
CA LEU A 395 14.15 2.81 -15.23
C LEU A 395 14.44 3.86 -16.30
#